data_AF-A0AB73NC91-F1
#
_entry.id   AF-A0AB73NC91-F1
#
_cell.length_a   1.000
_cell.length_b   1.000
_cell.length_c   1.000
_cell.angle_alpha   90.00
_cell.angle_beta   90.00
_cell.angle_gamma   90.00
#
_symmetry.space_group_name_H-M   'P 1'
#
loop_
_entity.id
_entity.type
_entity.pdbx_description
1 polymer ?
#
loop_
_entity_poly.entity_id
_entity_poly.type
_entity_poly.pdbx_seq_one_letter_code
_entity_poly.pdbx_strand_id
1 'polypeptide(L)' 'MNDEQPSFQIRPPWIVYPSSDPVWGGWRQGESEKWLLDVFLPFWQRLEPDEQNLYLERFPSPDEDWNLYLTQYWK' A
#
# COMPACT_ATOMS: atom_id res chain seq x y z
N MET A 1 -23.94 16.19 3.72
CA MET A 1 -22.87 15.28 4.15
C MET A 1 -22.11 14.96 2.88
N ASN A 2 -21.02 15.68 2.62
CA ASN A 2 -20.15 15.34 1.50
C ASN A 2 -19.22 14.26 2.04
N ASP A 3 -19.57 13.01 1.75
CA ASP A 3 -18.67 11.87 1.86
C ASP A 3 -17.53 12.08 0.85
N GLU A 4 -16.60 12.99 1.16
CA GLU A 4 -15.25 12.96 0.62
C GLU A 4 -14.56 11.74 1.24
N GLN A 5 -15.04 10.54 0.89
CA GLN A 5 -14.24 9.35 1.01
C GLN A 5 -12.92 9.68 0.31
N PRO A 6 -11.77 9.54 0.97
CA PRO A 6 -10.50 9.74 0.30
C PRO A 6 -10.58 8.84 -0.93
N SER A 7 -10.53 9.48 -2.10
CA SER A 7 -10.59 8.77 -3.36
C SER A 7 -9.27 8.05 -3.50
N PHE A 8 -9.15 6.92 -2.81
CA PHE A 8 -8.04 5.99 -2.81
C PHE A 8 -8.03 5.35 -4.20
N GLN A 9 -7.64 6.14 -5.20
CA GLN A 9 -7.55 5.75 -6.60
C GLN A 9 -6.35 4.83 -6.82
N ILE A 10 -5.34 4.93 -5.95
CA ILE A 10 -4.18 4.05 -5.94
C ILE A 10 -4.56 2.76 -5.23
N ARG A 11 -4.45 1.64 -5.95
CA ARG A 11 -4.65 0.31 -5.37
C ARG A 11 -3.41 -0.10 -4.60
N PRO A 12 -3.53 -0.92 -3.54
CA PRO A 12 -2.38 -1.39 -2.81
C PRO A 12 -1.58 -2.44 -3.59
N PRO A 13 -0.31 -2.67 -3.21
CA PRO A 13 0.58 -3.56 -3.93
C PRO A 13 0.06 -5.01 -4.03
N TRP A 14 -0.55 -5.55 -2.98
CA TRP A 14 -1.13 -6.90 -2.98
C TRP A 14 -2.41 -7.05 -3.83
N ILE A 15 -2.97 -5.94 -4.32
CA ILE A 15 -4.09 -5.98 -5.29
C ILE A 15 -3.55 -5.91 -6.72
N VAL A 16 -2.48 -5.13 -6.94
CA VAL A 16 -1.84 -5.03 -8.28
C VAL A 16 -1.00 -6.27 -8.58
N TYR A 17 -0.33 -6.82 -7.55
CA TYR A 17 0.54 -7.99 -7.62
C TYR A 17 0.13 -9.01 -6.54
N PRO A 18 -1.01 -9.70 -6.69
CA PRO A 18 -1.58 -10.56 -5.63
C PRO A 18 -0.79 -11.84 -5.33
N SER A 19 0.09 -12.27 -6.24
CA SER A 19 0.95 -13.44 -6.01
C SER A 19 2.33 -13.07 -5.47
N SER A 20 2.50 -11.81 -5.07
CA SER A 20 3.78 -11.28 -4.65
C SER A 20 3.77 -10.94 -3.16
N ASP A 21 4.75 -11.49 -2.46
CA ASP A 21 5.00 -11.25 -1.06
C ASP A 21 5.90 -10.00 -0.88
N PRO A 22 5.70 -9.16 0.14
CA PRO A 22 6.48 -7.93 0.31
C PRO A 22 7.96 -8.23 0.61
N VAL A 23 8.28 -9.44 1.10
CA VAL A 23 9.63 -9.93 1.39
C VAL A 23 10.29 -10.55 0.17
N TRP A 24 9.52 -10.98 -0.85
CA TRP A 24 10.08 -11.65 -2.02
C TRP A 24 10.92 -10.67 -2.85
N GLY A 25 12.23 -10.90 -2.87
CA GLY A 25 13.18 -10.05 -3.59
C GLY A 25 12.89 -9.91 -5.08
N GLY A 26 12.28 -10.93 -5.71
CA GLY A 26 11.86 -10.84 -7.11
C GLY A 26 10.67 -9.92 -7.36
N TRP A 27 9.82 -9.65 -6.36
CA TRP A 27 8.76 -8.66 -6.46
C TRP A 27 9.32 -7.26 -6.31
N ARG A 28 10.42 -7.11 -5.58
CA ARG A 28 11.21 -5.87 -5.56
C ARG A 28 12.14 -5.73 -6.76
N GLN A 29 11.88 -6.41 -7.88
CA GLN A 29 12.68 -6.26 -9.09
C GLN A 29 11.78 -5.92 -10.27
N GLY A 30 12.08 -4.81 -10.96
CA GLY A 30 11.41 -4.41 -12.19
C GLY A 30 10.16 -3.53 -11.97
N GLU A 31 9.07 -3.83 -12.67
CA GLU A 31 7.90 -2.95 -12.75
C GLU A 31 7.13 -2.83 -11.42
N SER A 32 7.13 -3.89 -10.61
CA SER A 32 6.48 -3.90 -9.29
C SER A 32 7.22 -3.04 -8.27
N GLU A 33 8.56 -3.07 -8.26
CA GLU A 33 9.38 -2.18 -7.44
C GLU A 33 9.21 -0.72 -7.87
N LYS A 34 9.28 -0.47 -9.19
CA LYS A 34 9.11 0.87 -9.72
C LYS A 34 7.74 1.44 -9.37
N TRP A 35 6.68 0.66 -9.56
CA TRP A 35 5.33 1.10 -9.19
C TRP A 35 5.19 1.32 -7.67
N LEU A 36 5.79 0.46 -6.85
CA LEU A 36 5.83 0.67 -5.39
C LEU A 36 6.48 2.01 -5.05
N LEU A 37 7.69 2.26 -5.55
CA LEU A 37 8.50 3.43 -5.22
C LEU A 37 7.96 4.74 -5.83
N ASP A 38 7.49 4.69 -7.07
CA ASP A 38 7.10 5.90 -7.82
C ASP A 38 5.62 6.26 -7.61
N VAL A 39 4.76 5.29 -7.26
CA VAL A 39 3.31 5.49 -7.18
C VAL A 39 2.77 5.23 -5.79
N PHE A 40 3.00 4.04 -5.22
CA PHE A 40 2.35 3.66 -3.98
C PHE A 40 2.96 4.32 -2.73
N LEU A 41 4.28 4.29 -2.58
CA LEU A 41 4.96 4.89 -1.42
C LEU A 41 4.72 6.40 -1.29
N PRO A 42 4.83 7.22 -2.35
CA PRO A 42 4.57 8.65 -2.25
C PRO A 42 3.10 8.95 -1.92
N PHE A 43 2.19 8.07 -2.33
CA PHE A 43 0.78 8.15 -1.91
C PHE A 43 0.64 7.78 -0.43
N TRP A 44 1.19 6.64 0.00
CA TRP A 44 1.10 6.14 1.38
C TRP A 44 1.69 7.11 2.40
N GLN A 45 2.86 7.67 2.11
CA GLN A 45 3.56 8.65 2.96
C GLN A 45 2.86 10.01 3.02
N ARG A 46 1.98 10.33 2.07
CA ARG A 46 1.19 11.57 2.09
C ARG A 46 -0.06 11.48 2.95
N LEU A 47 -0.54 10.27 3.22
CA LEU A 47 -1.73 10.04 4.04
C LEU A 47 -1.42 10.32 5.51
N GLU A 48 -2.35 10.97 6.19
CA GLU A 48 -2.31 11.06 7.66
C GLU A 48 -2.57 9.68 8.30
N PRO A 49 -2.17 9.46 9.56
CA PRO A 49 -2.39 8.18 10.25
C PRO A 49 -3.85 7.72 10.22
N ASP A 50 -4.80 8.64 10.35
CA ASP A 50 -6.24 8.34 10.26
C ASP A 50 -6.65 7.91 8.85
N GLU A 51 -6.08 8.53 7.81
CA GLU A 51 -6.32 8.15 6.41
C GLU A 51 -5.66 6.82 6.05
N GLN A 52 -4.49 6.53 6.60
CA GLN A 52 -3.83 5.21 6.48
C GLN A 52 -4.71 4.12 7.10
N ASN A 53 -5.31 4.38 8.27
CA ASN A 53 -6.25 3.45 8.88
C ASN A 53 -7.48 3.23 8.00
N LEU A 54 -8.12 4.30 7.50
CA LEU A 54 -9.26 4.19 6.58
C LEU A 54 -8.90 3.43 5.29
N TYR A 55 -7.67 3.63 4.78
CA TYR A 55 -7.16 2.91 3.62
C TYR A 55 -7.06 1.40 3.90
N LEU A 56 -6.53 1.03 5.08
CA LEU A 56 -6.41 -0.36 5.50
C LEU A 56 -7.76 -0.99 5.86
N GLU A 57 -8.73 -0.22 6.34
CA GLU A 57 -10.11 -0.71 6.53
C GLU A 57 -10.77 -1.03 5.19
N ARG A 58 -10.53 -0.21 4.16
CA ARG A 58 -11.06 -0.43 2.80
C ARG A 58 -10.32 -1.54 2.06
N PHE A 59 -9.01 -1.61 2.25
CA PHE A 59 -8.12 -2.59 1.65
C PHE A 59 -7.33 -3.29 2.74
N PRO A 60 -7.90 -4.33 3.37
CA PRO A 60 -7.19 -5.05 4.41
C PRO A 60 -5.92 -5.69 3.84
N SER A 61 -4.84 -5.59 4.61
CA SER A 61 -3.59 -6.32 4.34
C SER A 61 -3.90 -7.81 4.32
N PRO A 62 -3.39 -8.57 3.34
CA PRO A 62 -3.68 -10.00 3.22
C PRO A 62 -2.99 -10.83 4.30
N ASP A 63 -1.89 -10.33 4.86
CA ASP A 63 -1.08 -10.99 5.88
C ASP A 63 -0.36 -9.98 6.79
N GLU A 64 0.26 -10.51 7.85
CA GLU A 64 1.03 -9.73 8.83
C GLU A 64 2.28 -9.09 8.21
N ASP A 65 2.87 -9.69 7.18
CA ASP A 65 4.07 -9.15 6.53
C ASP A 65 3.74 -7.84 5.80
N TRP A 66 2.66 -7.78 5.01
CA TRP A 66 2.24 -6.53 4.39
C TRP A 66 1.96 -5.43 5.41
N ASN A 67 1.27 -5.77 6.51
CA ASN A 67 1.00 -4.81 7.57
C ASN A 67 2.30 -4.30 8.22
N LEU A 68 3.24 -5.19 8.51
CA LEU A 68 4.56 -4.86 9.04
C LEU A 68 5.31 -3.91 8.10
N TYR A 69 5.28 -4.17 6.78
CA TYR A 69 5.95 -3.32 5.80
C TYR A 69 5.35 -1.93 5.71
N LEU A 70 4.03 -1.81 5.66
CA LEU A 70 3.34 -0.53 5.59
C LEU A 70 3.54 0.33 6.85
N THR A 71 3.55 -0.31 8.03
CA THR A 71 3.54 0.41 9.31
C THR A 71 4.92 0.61 9.92
N GLN A 72 5.89 -0.25 9.61
CA GLN A 72 7.24 -0.20 10.18
C GLN A 72 8.34 0.11 9.17
N TYR A 73 8.27 -0.42 7.95
CA TYR A 73 9.35 -0.28 6.97
C TYR A 73 9.15 0.86 5.97
N TRP A 74 7.90 1.21 5.65
CA TRP A 74 7.53 2.20 4.62
C TRP A 74 6.91 3.48 5.19
N LYS A 75 7.35 3.86 6.39
CA LYS A 75 7.01 5.17 6.99
C LYS A 75 7.65 6.34 6.25
#